data_AF-I6NDP4-F1
#
_entry.id   AF-I6NDP4-F1
#
_cell.length_a   1.000
_cell.length_b   1.000
_cell.length_c   1.000
_cell.angle_alpha   90.00
_cell.angle_beta   90.00
_cell.angle_gamma   90.00
#
_symmetry.space_group_name_H-M   'P 1'
#
loop_
_entity.id
_entity.type
_entity.pdbx_description
1 polymer ?
#
loop_
_entity_poly.entity_id
_entity_poly.type
_entity_poly.pdbx_seq_one_letter_code
_entity_poly.pdbx_strand_id
1 'polypeptide(L)'
;MDTFSDSFDYILQLTKTLSSQSWNNRQETLKIERLLKRLAKQTYIPYEQFIIEPSEETKETYNQLSKQSEEEYLIKENYKLIYLIEQQEYLDAKLWTLISQINELIVSIRNFIIEQKSARPKAEFEFIEKNLIKRIQHLNESEEKLRSSKETSIPIVEMLLKELVITCSEIDWKTVPQGTKSFQRLLHRIKKVEETHNVTLIPPI
;
A
#
# COMPACT_ATOMS: atom_id res chain seq x y z
N MET A 1 9.81 -18.86 -17.20
CA MET A 1 10.09 -20.23 -17.70
C MET A 1 9.60 -21.17 -16.62
N ASP A 2 8.30 -21.11 -16.31
CA ASP A 2 7.78 -21.61 -15.01
C ASP A 2 6.57 -22.55 -15.17
N THR A 3 6.07 -22.74 -16.40
CA THR A 3 4.91 -23.60 -16.69
C THR A 3 5.20 -25.10 -16.61
N PHE A 4 6.48 -25.50 -16.71
CA PHE A 4 6.88 -26.91 -16.58
C PHE A 4 6.94 -27.38 -15.13
N SER A 5 7.24 -26.51 -14.16
CA SER A 5 7.26 -26.89 -12.74
C SER A 5 5.85 -27.19 -12.23
N ASP A 6 4.87 -26.36 -12.58
CA ASP A 6 3.48 -26.52 -12.16
C ASP A 6 2.82 -27.80 -12.69
N SER A 7 3.21 -28.28 -13.88
CA SER A 7 2.64 -29.50 -14.45
C SER A 7 3.12 -30.77 -13.75
N PHE A 8 4.39 -30.83 -13.34
CA PHE A 8 4.90 -31.94 -12.54
C PHE A 8 4.36 -31.92 -11.10
N ASP A 9 4.22 -30.74 -10.50
CA ASP A 9 3.61 -30.59 -9.18
C ASP A 9 2.13 -30.98 -9.19
N TYR A 10 1.39 -30.65 -10.25
CA TYR A 10 0.02 -31.08 -10.43
C TYR A 10 -0.12 -32.60 -10.58
N ILE A 11 0.75 -33.24 -11.38
CA ILE A 11 0.79 -34.71 -11.53
C ILE A 11 1.13 -35.38 -10.20
N LEU A 12 2.08 -34.82 -9.45
CA LEU A 12 2.45 -35.33 -8.12
C LEU A 12 1.28 -35.22 -7.13
N GLN A 13 0.54 -34.11 -7.16
CA GLN A 13 -0.63 -33.90 -6.30
C GLN A 13 -1.78 -34.84 -6.65
N LEU A 14 -2.04 -35.07 -7.95
CA LEU A 14 -2.98 -36.08 -8.43
C LEU A 14 -2.60 -37.48 -7.96
N THR A 15 -1.32 -37.83 -8.09
CA THR A 15 -0.83 -39.16 -7.68
C THR A 15 -0.97 -39.37 -6.17
N LYS A 16 -0.64 -38.35 -5.36
CA LYS A 16 -0.87 -38.37 -3.90
C LYS A 16 -2.35 -38.53 -3.58
N THR A 17 -3.24 -37.80 -4.26
CA THR A 17 -4.68 -37.88 -4.04
C THR A 17 -5.23 -39.27 -4.39
N LEU A 18 -4.84 -39.83 -5.54
CA LEU A 18 -5.24 -41.17 -5.97
C LEU A 18 -4.72 -42.27 -5.03
N SER A 19 -3.48 -42.15 -4.53
CA SER A 19 -2.94 -43.09 -3.55
C SER A 19 -3.71 -43.06 -2.23
N SER A 20 -4.10 -41.87 -1.77
CA SER A 20 -4.91 -41.69 -0.56
C SER A 20 -6.32 -42.26 -0.75
N GLN A 21 -6.96 -42.00 -1.89
CA GLN A 21 -8.27 -42.57 -2.23
C GLN A 21 -8.22 -44.10 -2.34
N SER A 22 -7.17 -44.66 -2.94
CA SER A 22 -6.99 -46.12 -3.01
C SER A 22 -6.86 -46.74 -1.61
N TRP A 23 -6.09 -46.11 -0.73
CA TRP A 23 -5.94 -46.57 0.66
C TRP A 23 -7.25 -46.47 1.45
N ASN A 24 -7.97 -45.35 1.33
CA ASN A 24 -9.28 -45.17 1.96
C ASN A 24 -10.30 -46.20 1.46
N ASN A 25 -10.37 -46.42 0.14
CA ASN A 25 -11.27 -47.39 -0.45
C ASN A 25 -10.95 -48.82 0.04
N ARG A 26 -9.67 -49.16 0.20
CA ARG A 26 -9.26 -50.44 0.81
C ARG A 26 -9.74 -50.57 2.26
N GLN A 27 -9.66 -49.50 3.06
CA GLN A 27 -10.17 -49.51 4.44
C GLN A 27 -11.69 -49.64 4.50
N GLU A 28 -12.41 -48.96 3.62
CA GLU A 28 -13.87 -49.10 3.51
C GLU A 28 -14.27 -50.51 3.08
N THR A 29 -13.59 -51.08 2.10
CA THR A 29 -13.80 -52.47 1.66
C THR A 29 -13.59 -53.45 2.82
N LEU A 30 -12.51 -53.29 3.61
CA LEU A 30 -12.26 -54.11 4.79
C LEU A 30 -13.35 -53.93 5.87
N LYS A 31 -13.90 -52.72 6.01
CA LYS A 31 -15.00 -52.46 6.93
C LYS A 31 -16.28 -53.17 6.49
N ILE A 32 -16.61 -53.11 5.19
CA ILE A 32 -17.74 -53.84 4.59
C ILE A 32 -17.55 -55.35 4.80
N GLU A 33 -16.35 -55.88 4.54
CA GLU A 33 -16.03 -57.29 4.74
C GLU A 33 -16.25 -57.73 6.20
N ARG A 34 -15.84 -56.92 7.18
CA ARG A 34 -16.08 -57.18 8.60
C ARG A 34 -17.57 -57.17 8.95
N LEU A 35 -18.34 -56.25 8.37
CA LEU A 35 -19.78 -56.20 8.56
C LEU A 35 -20.47 -57.43 7.97
N LEU A 36 -20.07 -57.86 6.77
CA LEU A 36 -20.58 -59.09 6.16
C LEU A 36 -20.22 -60.33 6.98
N LYS A 37 -19.00 -60.45 7.51
CA LYS A 37 -18.61 -61.53 8.44
C LYS A 37 -19.43 -61.51 9.72
N ARG A 38 -19.74 -60.32 10.25
CA ARG A 38 -20.61 -60.17 11.43
C ARG A 38 -22.05 -60.60 11.11
N LEU A 39 -22.56 -60.20 9.95
CA LEU A 39 -23.91 -60.55 9.49
C LEU A 39 -24.02 -62.07 9.30
N ALA A 40 -23.05 -62.69 8.63
CA ALA A 40 -22.93 -64.15 8.49
C ALA A 40 -22.97 -64.88 9.84
N LYS A 41 -22.24 -64.36 10.85
CA LYS A 41 -22.27 -64.91 12.21
C LYS A 41 -23.63 -64.74 12.90
N GLN A 42 -24.36 -63.66 12.62
CA GLN A 42 -25.68 -63.40 13.20
C GLN A 42 -26.78 -64.22 12.54
N THR A 43 -26.68 -64.46 11.23
CA THR A 43 -27.68 -65.20 10.46
C THR A 43 -27.40 -66.70 10.37
N TYR A 44 -26.27 -67.18 10.93
CA TYR A 44 -25.78 -68.56 10.81
C TYR A 44 -25.57 -69.02 9.36
N ILE A 45 -25.44 -68.08 8.43
CA ILE A 45 -25.18 -68.33 7.01
C ILE A 45 -23.67 -68.21 6.77
N PRO A 46 -23.01 -69.19 6.12
CA PRO A 46 -21.58 -69.11 5.85
C PRO A 46 -21.25 -67.91 4.94
N TYR A 47 -20.17 -67.20 5.26
CA TYR A 47 -19.74 -65.98 4.55
C TYR A 47 -19.60 -66.19 3.03
N GLU A 48 -19.17 -67.37 2.61
CA GLU A 48 -19.00 -67.76 1.21
C GLU A 48 -20.31 -67.71 0.41
N GLN A 49 -21.47 -67.91 1.05
CA GLN A 49 -22.78 -67.82 0.38
C GLN A 49 -23.17 -66.38 0.01
N PHE A 50 -22.56 -65.36 0.61
CA PHE A 50 -22.77 -63.96 0.22
C PHE A 50 -21.94 -63.52 -1.00
N ILE A 51 -20.98 -64.34 -1.42
CA ILE A 51 -20.10 -64.06 -2.56
C ILE A 51 -20.61 -64.76 -3.84
N ILE A 52 -21.40 -65.82 -3.68
CA ILE A 52 -21.97 -66.58 -4.80
C ILE A 52 -23.07 -65.74 -5.46
N GLU A 53 -23.02 -65.63 -6.79
CA GLU A 53 -24.10 -64.98 -7.54
C GLU A 53 -25.44 -65.68 -7.24
N PRO A 54 -26.48 -64.92 -6.85
CA PRO A 54 -27.77 -65.53 -6.52
C PRO A 54 -28.36 -66.24 -7.75
N SER A 55 -29.05 -67.36 -7.50
CA SER A 55 -29.73 -68.09 -8.57
C SER A 55 -30.78 -67.20 -9.26
N GLU A 56 -31.04 -67.46 -10.55
CA GLU A 56 -32.06 -66.72 -11.33
C GLU A 56 -33.42 -66.69 -10.62
N GLU A 57 -33.85 -67.79 -9.99
CA GLU A 57 -35.09 -67.86 -9.19
C GLU A 57 -35.08 -66.91 -7.97
N THR A 58 -33.92 -66.75 -7.32
CA THR A 58 -33.76 -65.84 -6.18
C THR A 58 -33.74 -64.38 -6.64
N LYS A 59 -33.16 -64.12 -7.82
CA LYS A 59 -33.20 -62.79 -8.46
C LYS A 59 -34.61 -62.44 -8.89
N GLU A 60 -35.36 -63.36 -9.48
CA GLU A 60 -36.75 -63.14 -9.89
C GLU A 60 -37.68 -62.90 -8.70
N THR A 61 -37.55 -63.68 -7.63
CA THR A 61 -38.32 -63.48 -6.38
C THR A 61 -37.96 -62.16 -5.70
N TYR A 62 -36.67 -61.78 -5.65
CA TYR A 62 -36.26 -60.46 -5.18
C TYR A 62 -36.84 -59.33 -6.05
N ASN A 63 -36.78 -59.46 -7.38
CA ASN A 63 -37.32 -58.46 -8.31
C ASN A 63 -38.85 -58.32 -8.23
N GLN A 64 -39.56 -59.40 -7.87
CA GLN A 64 -41.00 -59.37 -7.61
C GLN A 64 -41.32 -58.70 -6.27
N LEU A 65 -40.53 -58.96 -5.23
CA LEU A 65 -40.64 -58.33 -3.91
C LEU A 65 -40.16 -56.86 -3.90
N SER A 66 -39.26 -56.50 -4.81
CA SER A 66 -38.70 -55.14 -4.93
C SER A 66 -39.54 -54.22 -5.82
N LYS A 67 -40.71 -54.66 -6.28
CA LYS A 67 -41.65 -53.78 -6.97
C LYS A 67 -42.19 -52.78 -5.94
N GLN A 68 -41.61 -51.59 -5.97
CA GLN A 68 -42.03 -50.48 -5.13
C GLN A 68 -43.53 -50.22 -5.32
N SER A 69 -44.25 -50.07 -4.21
CA SER A 69 -45.62 -49.59 -4.26
C SER A 69 -45.64 -48.17 -4.84
N GLU A 70 -46.73 -47.79 -5.50
CA GLU A 70 -46.93 -46.42 -5.99
C GLU A 70 -46.78 -45.41 -4.84
N GLU A 71 -47.22 -45.79 -3.63
CA GLU A 71 -47.04 -44.99 -2.42
C GLU A 71 -45.55 -44.78 -2.07
N GLU A 72 -44.72 -45.81 -2.14
CA GLU A 72 -43.27 -45.71 -1.87
C GLU A 72 -42.55 -44.86 -2.92
N TYR A 73 -42.98 -44.98 -4.18
CA TYR A 73 -42.48 -44.15 -5.27
C TYR A 73 -42.81 -42.67 -5.05
N LEU A 74 -44.06 -42.35 -4.71
CA LEU A 74 -44.50 -40.98 -4.42
C LEU A 74 -43.80 -40.41 -3.20
N ILE A 75 -43.59 -41.21 -2.14
CA ILE A 75 -42.83 -40.79 -0.96
C ILE A 75 -41.39 -40.43 -1.35
N LYS A 76 -40.73 -41.28 -2.14
CA LYS A 76 -39.37 -41.04 -2.62
C LYS A 76 -39.28 -39.79 -3.50
N GLU A 77 -40.25 -39.59 -4.38
CA GLU A 77 -40.34 -38.41 -5.23
C GLU A 77 -40.56 -37.13 -4.42
N ASN A 78 -41.41 -37.18 -3.40
CA ASN A 78 -41.65 -36.05 -2.50
C ASN A 78 -40.39 -35.68 -1.71
N TYR A 79 -39.67 -36.65 -1.14
CA TYR A 79 -38.38 -36.39 -0.48
C TYR A 79 -37.36 -35.77 -1.43
N LYS A 80 -37.32 -36.23 -2.69
CA LYS A 80 -36.44 -35.66 -3.72
C LYS A 80 -36.82 -34.20 -4.02
N LEU A 81 -38.11 -33.89 -4.11
CA LEU A 81 -38.59 -32.53 -4.35
C LEU A 81 -38.25 -31.61 -3.17
N ILE A 82 -38.48 -32.05 -1.93
CA ILE A 82 -38.11 -31.30 -0.72
C ILE A 82 -36.61 -30.98 -0.74
N TYR A 83 -35.77 -31.97 -1.04
CA TYR A 83 -34.33 -31.78 -1.10
C TYR A 83 -33.92 -30.76 -2.18
N LEU A 84 -34.57 -30.77 -3.34
CA LEU A 84 -34.32 -29.79 -4.41
C LEU A 84 -34.74 -28.38 -3.99
N ILE A 85 -35.87 -28.24 -3.28
CA ILE A 85 -36.33 -26.95 -2.75
C ILE A 85 -35.31 -26.42 -1.73
N GLU A 86 -34.88 -27.24 -0.77
CA GLU A 86 -33.88 -26.83 0.22
C GLU A 86 -32.55 -26.41 -0.43
N GLN A 87 -32.10 -27.13 -1.46
CA GLN A 87 -30.91 -26.74 -2.21
C GLN A 87 -31.08 -25.39 -2.91
N GLN A 88 -32.24 -25.14 -3.51
CA GLN A 88 -32.51 -23.88 -4.19
C GLN A 88 -32.57 -22.72 -3.20
N GLU A 89 -33.27 -22.89 -2.07
CA GLU A 89 -33.32 -21.88 -1.00
C GLU A 89 -31.92 -21.55 -0.45
N TYR A 90 -31.07 -22.57 -0.28
CA TYR A 90 -29.69 -22.37 0.16
C TYR A 90 -28.87 -21.56 -0.85
N LEU A 91 -29.00 -21.87 -2.14
CA LEU A 91 -28.31 -21.13 -3.20
C LEU A 91 -28.82 -19.69 -3.30
N ASP A 92 -30.13 -19.48 -3.21
CA ASP A 92 -30.74 -18.16 -3.24
C ASP A 92 -30.27 -17.31 -2.05
N ALA A 93 -30.22 -17.89 -0.84
CA ALA A 93 -29.68 -17.21 0.34
C ALA A 93 -28.21 -16.78 0.16
N LYS A 94 -27.39 -17.64 -0.47
CA LYS A 94 -26.00 -17.29 -0.81
C LYS A 94 -25.91 -16.19 -1.86
N LEU A 95 -26.75 -16.24 -2.89
CA LEU A 95 -26.81 -15.20 -3.92
C LEU A 95 -27.18 -13.84 -3.32
N TRP A 96 -28.19 -13.80 -2.44
CA TRP A 96 -28.57 -12.58 -1.73
C TRP A 96 -27.44 -12.04 -0.85
N THR A 97 -26.70 -12.92 -0.18
CA THR A 97 -25.53 -12.54 0.62
C THR A 97 -24.44 -11.91 -0.25
N LEU A 98 -24.15 -12.52 -1.41
CA LEU A 98 -23.20 -11.98 -2.40
C LEU A 98 -23.65 -10.62 -2.94
N ILE A 99 -24.93 -10.47 -3.28
CA ILE A 99 -25.49 -9.19 -3.73
C ILE A 99 -25.33 -8.11 -2.65
N SER A 100 -25.58 -8.46 -1.37
CA SER A 100 -25.38 -7.55 -0.25
C SER A 100 -23.92 -7.11 -0.13
N GLN A 101 -22.97 -8.05 -0.20
CA GLN A 101 -21.54 -7.76 -0.16
C GLN A 101 -21.09 -6.85 -1.32
N ILE A 102 -21.60 -7.09 -2.53
CA ILE A 102 -21.32 -6.24 -3.69
C ILE A 102 -21.85 -4.81 -3.46
N ASN A 103 -23.06 -4.67 -2.92
CA ASN A 103 -23.62 -3.36 -2.60
C ASN A 103 -22.82 -2.62 -1.54
N GLU A 104 -22.37 -3.30 -0.48
CA GLU A 104 -21.49 -2.72 0.54
C GLU A 104 -20.16 -2.24 -0.05
N LEU A 105 -19.55 -3.03 -0.94
CA LEU A 105 -18.32 -2.64 -1.66
C LEU A 105 -18.55 -1.41 -2.54
N ILE A 106 -19.66 -1.34 -3.26
CA ILE A 106 -20.00 -0.17 -4.08
C ILE A 106 -20.14 1.09 -3.21
N VAL A 107 -20.79 0.99 -2.05
CA VAL A 107 -20.91 2.11 -1.10
C VAL A 107 -19.55 2.51 -0.54
N SER A 108 -18.70 1.54 -0.20
CA SER A 108 -17.32 1.80 0.25
C SER A 108 -16.49 2.54 -0.79
N ILE A 109 -16.51 2.09 -2.05
CA ILE A 109 -15.82 2.75 -3.17
C ILE A 109 -16.33 4.17 -3.35
N ARG A 110 -17.65 4.38 -3.30
CA ARG A 110 -18.25 5.71 -3.40
C ARG A 110 -17.75 6.63 -2.29
N ASN A 111 -17.75 6.16 -1.04
CA ASN A 111 -17.27 6.95 0.10
C ASN A 111 -15.79 7.28 -0.03
N PHE A 112 -14.97 6.32 -0.45
CA PHE A 112 -13.55 6.55 -0.74
C PHE A 112 -13.32 7.63 -1.79
N ILE A 113 -14.09 7.62 -2.88
CA ILE A 113 -14.00 8.66 -3.93
C ILE A 113 -14.40 10.03 -3.37
N ILE A 114 -15.44 10.11 -2.55
CA ILE A 114 -15.88 11.36 -1.92
C ILE A 114 -14.79 11.88 -0.97
N GLU A 115 -14.23 11.02 -0.13
CA GLU A 115 -13.13 11.37 0.78
C GLU A 115 -11.91 11.88 0.02
N GLN A 116 -11.47 11.16 -1.02
CA GLN A 116 -10.37 11.59 -1.90
C GLN A 116 -10.63 12.95 -2.53
N LYS A 117 -11.83 13.17 -3.08
CA LYS A 117 -12.20 14.47 -3.66
C LYS A 117 -12.22 15.60 -2.62
N SER A 118 -12.54 15.31 -1.36
CA SER A 118 -12.53 16.31 -0.29
C SER A 118 -11.12 16.58 0.28
N ALA A 119 -10.26 15.57 0.32
CA ALA A 119 -8.94 15.63 0.94
C ALA A 119 -7.87 16.18 0.00
N ARG A 120 -7.93 15.83 -1.29
CA ARG A 120 -6.96 16.26 -2.31
C ARG A 120 -6.80 17.78 -2.44
N PRO A 121 -7.87 18.60 -2.54
CA PRO A 121 -7.71 20.05 -2.63
C PRO A 121 -7.13 20.66 -1.35
N LYS A 122 -7.39 20.07 -0.18
CA LYS A 122 -6.78 20.53 1.09
C LYS A 122 -5.28 20.26 1.12
N ALA A 123 -4.86 19.06 0.70
CA ALA A 123 -3.45 18.70 0.62
C ALA A 123 -2.70 19.56 -0.43
N GLU A 124 -3.31 19.84 -1.57
CA GLU A 124 -2.76 20.72 -2.60
C GLU A 124 -2.63 22.17 -2.07
N PHE A 125 -3.64 22.68 -1.37
CA PHE A 125 -3.57 24.01 -0.74
C PHE A 125 -2.50 24.08 0.35
N GLU A 126 -2.42 23.10 1.25
CA GLU A 126 -1.37 23.05 2.28
C GLU A 126 0.03 22.97 1.67
N PHE A 127 0.19 22.24 0.56
CA PHE A 127 1.46 22.17 -0.18
C PHE A 127 1.84 23.53 -0.75
N ILE A 128 0.89 24.21 -1.42
CA ILE A 128 1.10 25.56 -1.97
C ILE A 128 1.44 26.55 -0.85
N GLU A 129 0.70 26.50 0.26
CA GLU A 129 0.91 27.39 1.40
C GLU A 129 2.30 27.19 2.03
N LYS A 130 2.68 25.93 2.31
CA LYS A 130 3.98 25.64 2.93
C LYS A 130 5.17 25.92 2.02
N ASN A 131 5.07 25.57 0.73
CA ASN A 131 6.24 25.63 -0.16
C ASN A 131 6.35 26.93 -0.95
N LEU A 132 5.24 27.55 -1.35
CA LEU A 132 5.26 28.75 -2.16
C LEU A 132 5.01 29.99 -1.30
N ILE A 133 3.88 30.06 -0.60
CA ILE A 133 3.48 31.29 0.12
C ILE A 133 4.51 31.66 1.19
N LYS A 134 4.91 30.72 2.04
CA LYS A 134 5.92 30.99 3.09
C LYS A 134 7.29 31.39 2.53
N ARG A 135 7.70 30.80 1.40
CA ARG A 135 8.99 31.17 0.78
C ARG A 135 8.93 32.55 0.16
N ILE A 136 7.81 32.93 -0.46
CA ILE A 136 7.60 34.28 -0.99
C ILE A 136 7.58 35.30 0.15
N GLN A 137 6.89 35.01 1.25
CA GLN A 137 6.89 35.88 2.43
C GLN A 137 8.30 36.08 2.98
N HIS A 138 9.06 35.01 3.18
CA HIS A 138 10.44 35.10 3.64
C HIS A 138 11.34 35.88 2.66
N LEU A 139 11.13 35.72 1.35
CA LEU A 139 11.87 36.47 0.34
C LEU A 139 11.57 37.97 0.45
N ASN A 140 10.29 38.34 0.55
CA ASN A 140 9.85 39.73 0.70
C ASN A 140 10.40 40.36 1.98
N GLU A 141 10.35 39.65 3.11
CA GLU A 141 10.94 40.12 4.37
C GLU A 141 12.46 40.32 4.25
N SER A 142 13.15 39.43 3.54
CA SER A 142 14.58 39.57 3.30
C SER A 142 14.88 40.77 2.39
N GLU A 143 14.06 41.01 1.38
CA GLU A 143 14.20 42.17 0.49
C GLU A 143 14.00 43.48 1.25
N GLU A 144 12.98 43.58 2.09
CA GLU A 144 12.74 44.75 2.93
C GLU A 144 13.90 45.01 3.92
N LYS A 145 14.45 43.95 4.53
CA LYS A 145 15.64 44.05 5.39
C LYS A 145 16.87 44.53 4.62
N LEU A 146 17.07 44.06 3.40
CA LEU A 146 18.17 44.50 2.54
C LEU A 146 18.01 45.97 2.12
N ARG A 147 16.78 46.39 1.79
CA ARG A 147 16.46 47.79 1.45
C ARG A 147 16.73 48.72 2.63
N SER A 148 16.16 48.41 3.79
CA SER A 148 16.36 49.20 5.01
C SER A 148 17.83 49.21 5.45
N SER A 149 18.54 48.09 5.33
CA SER A 149 19.98 48.03 5.60
C SER A 149 20.78 48.91 4.63
N LYS A 150 20.44 48.94 3.34
CA LYS A 150 21.07 49.83 2.37
C LYS A 150 20.79 51.30 2.69
N GLU A 151 19.54 51.64 2.99
CA GLU A 151 19.11 53.01 3.34
C GLU A 151 19.76 53.52 4.62
N THR A 152 20.05 52.65 5.58
CA THR A 152 20.76 53.02 6.82
C THR A 152 22.28 53.02 6.65
N SER A 153 22.84 52.12 5.84
CA SER A 153 24.30 52.02 5.66
C SER A 153 24.87 53.19 4.85
N ILE A 154 24.14 53.68 3.84
CA ILE A 154 24.58 54.83 3.02
C ILE A 154 24.88 56.08 3.87
N PRO A 155 23.95 56.60 4.69
CA PRO A 155 24.21 57.80 5.48
C PRO A 155 25.28 57.57 6.56
N ILE A 156 25.40 56.36 7.12
CA ILE A 156 26.47 56.03 8.08
C ILE A 156 27.83 56.07 7.40
N VAL A 157 27.96 55.50 6.20
CA VAL A 157 29.21 55.55 5.42
C VAL A 157 29.54 56.98 5.03
N GLU A 158 28.56 57.78 4.62
CA GLU A 158 28.77 59.20 4.33
C GLU A 158 29.20 60.00 5.57
N MET A 159 28.64 59.71 6.74
CA MET A 159 29.02 60.33 8.00
C MET A 159 30.45 59.95 8.40
N LEU A 160 30.80 58.67 8.33
CA LEU A 160 32.15 58.19 8.61
C LEU A 160 33.18 58.77 7.64
N LEU A 161 32.83 58.91 6.35
CA LEU A 161 33.69 59.58 5.37
C LEU A 161 33.92 61.05 5.75
N LYS A 162 32.88 61.77 6.20
CA LYS A 162 33.02 63.15 6.68
C LYS A 162 33.90 63.25 7.92
N GLU A 163 33.71 62.38 8.92
CA GLU A 163 34.58 62.32 10.10
C GLU A 163 36.04 61.98 9.72
N LEU A 164 36.23 61.09 8.75
CA LEU A 164 37.55 60.72 8.26
C LEU A 164 38.24 61.89 7.53
N VAL A 165 37.49 62.70 6.77
CA VAL A 165 37.99 63.96 6.19
C VAL A 165 38.40 64.94 7.29
N ILE A 166 37.56 65.13 8.31
CA ILE A 166 37.85 66.06 9.43
C ILE A 166 39.11 65.63 10.17
N THR A 167 39.18 64.37 10.60
CA THR A 167 40.35 63.84 11.31
C THR A 167 41.62 63.87 10.46
N CYS A 168 41.53 63.63 9.15
CA CYS A 168 42.68 63.79 8.25
C CYS A 168 43.10 65.26 8.08
N SER A 169 42.17 66.22 8.17
CA SER A 169 42.48 67.65 8.11
C SER A 169 43.09 68.22 9.40
N GLU A 170 42.84 67.58 10.55
CA GLU A 170 43.41 67.94 11.86
C GLU A 170 44.85 67.45 12.04
N ILE A 171 45.31 66.52 11.20
CA ILE A 171 46.69 66.01 11.22
C ILE A 171 47.60 67.02 10.53
N ASP A 172 48.63 67.48 11.25
CA ASP A 172 49.66 68.34 10.67
C ASP A 172 50.67 67.51 9.87
N TRP A 173 50.31 67.21 8.61
CA TRP A 173 51.08 66.36 7.68
C TRP A 173 52.51 66.84 7.40
N LYS A 174 52.85 68.08 7.78
CA LYS A 174 54.20 68.65 7.69
C LYS A 174 55.14 68.15 8.79
N THR A 175 54.60 67.67 9.92
CA THR A 175 55.38 67.16 11.06
C THR A 175 55.64 65.66 11.00
N VAL A 176 54.99 64.95 10.06
CA VAL A 176 55.09 63.50 9.92
C VAL A 176 56.36 63.13 9.13
N PRO A 177 57.21 62.21 9.61
CA PRO A 177 58.46 61.85 8.94
C PRO A 177 58.22 61.16 7.59
N GLN A 178 58.36 61.94 6.51
CA GLN A 178 58.05 61.56 5.12
C GLN A 178 58.98 60.47 4.53
N GLY A 179 60.09 60.15 5.19
CA GLY A 179 61.09 59.18 4.73
C GLY A 179 60.83 57.72 5.12
N THR A 180 59.78 57.43 5.89
CA THR A 180 59.56 56.11 6.48
C THR A 180 58.73 55.20 5.55
N LYS A 181 59.11 53.92 5.38
CA LYS A 181 58.34 52.92 4.58
C LYS A 181 56.88 52.79 5.03
N SER A 182 56.58 53.05 6.30
CA SER A 182 55.24 53.08 6.87
C SER A 182 54.39 54.24 6.32
N PHE A 183 54.99 55.41 6.13
CA PHE A 183 54.31 56.60 5.59
C PHE A 183 53.90 56.39 4.12
N GLN A 184 54.78 55.80 3.30
CA GLN A 184 54.45 55.46 1.91
C GLN A 184 53.32 54.44 1.80
N ARG A 185 53.26 53.43 2.69
CA ARG A 185 52.16 52.47 2.76
C ARG A 185 50.84 53.12 3.18
N LEU A 186 50.90 54.07 4.11
CA LEU A 186 49.74 54.82 4.58
C LEU A 186 49.19 55.72 3.46
N LEU A 187 50.06 56.41 2.74
CA LEU A 187 49.69 57.27 1.61
C LEU A 187 49.09 56.46 0.45
N HIS A 188 49.61 55.25 0.19
CA HIS A 188 49.01 54.35 -0.80
C HIS A 188 47.62 53.83 -0.37
N ARG A 189 47.42 53.56 0.93
CA ARG A 189 46.11 53.17 1.47
C ARG A 189 45.12 54.32 1.42
N ILE A 190 45.55 55.54 1.72
CA ILE A 190 44.71 56.74 1.63
C ILE A 190 44.32 56.98 0.17
N LYS A 191 45.27 56.99 -0.77
CA LYS A 191 44.97 57.11 -2.22
C LYS A 191 43.99 56.05 -2.71
N LYS A 192 44.12 54.80 -2.25
CA LYS A 192 43.18 53.74 -2.58
C LYS A 192 41.77 54.08 -2.07
N VAL A 193 41.64 54.61 -0.85
CA VAL A 193 40.34 55.04 -0.30
C VAL A 193 39.79 56.26 -1.05
N GLU A 194 40.63 57.22 -1.42
CA GLU A 194 40.26 58.38 -2.25
C GLU A 194 39.74 57.95 -3.63
N GLU A 195 40.39 56.99 -4.28
CA GLU A 195 39.98 56.43 -5.59
C GLU A 195 38.70 55.60 -5.49
N THR A 196 38.49 54.85 -4.40
CA THR A 196 37.31 53.97 -4.27
C THR A 196 36.05 54.75 -3.91
N HIS A 197 36.18 55.87 -3.21
CA HIS A 197 35.05 56.68 -2.71
C HIS A 197 34.95 58.08 -3.33
N ASN A 198 35.85 58.47 -4.24
CA ASN A 198 35.93 59.81 -4.85
C ASN A 198 35.96 60.96 -3.82
N VAL A 199 36.73 60.80 -2.76
CA VAL A 199 36.90 61.83 -1.70
C VAL A 199 38.35 62.27 -1.67
N THR A 200 38.61 63.56 -1.42
CA THR A 200 39.97 64.09 -1.16
C THR A 200 40.20 64.15 0.35
N LEU A 201 41.11 63.31 0.86
CA LEU A 201 41.41 63.17 2.29
C LEU A 201 42.66 63.95 2.70
N ILE A 202 43.58 64.21 1.77
CA ILE A 202 44.80 64.98 2.01
C ILE A 202 44.75 66.28 1.19
N PRO A 203 44.81 67.48 1.81
CA PRO A 203 44.97 68.73 1.07
C PRO A 203 46.33 68.74 0.35
N PRO A 204 46.46 69.36 -0.83
CA PRO A 204 47.73 69.39 -1.56
C PRO A 204 48.81 70.03 -0.69
N ILE A 205 49.87 69.25 -0.39
CA ILE A 205 51.08 69.68 0.32
C ILE A 205 51.94 70.53 -0.61
#